data_AF-A0A8T5S275-F1
#
_entry.id   AF-A0A8T5S275-F1
#
_cell.length_a   1.000
_cell.length_b   1.000
_cell.length_c   1.000
_cell.angle_alpha   90.00
_cell.angle_beta   90.00
_cell.angle_gamma   90.00
#
_symmetry.space_group_name_H-M   'P 1'
#
loop_
_entity.id
_entity.type
_entity.pdbx_description
1 polymer ?
#
loop_
_entity_poly.entity_id
_entity_poly.type
_entity_poly.pdbx_seq_one_letter_code
_entity_poly.pdbx_strand_id
1 'polypeptide(L)'
;MPNGCFVVLLPTDSDYKVMGYYFKEGESRFEITNDLFLRLNLDHSKNDYNLLKLKEDRVFSYIYKLKGKLARKASGIIIGLLLTEENEPEKFRSSLKEAAEALEMPSLNIIGKSKEEFETILKDIYFEHLEPLIDILQPEALKNNIINITKFMLSGGKKERKIAQDLLGKIENGEHTKVSDLYRTAESAIKSLEYEKAAKSYKRAAEIAEELYIMDIAASLKEKGEFSQQIPELSKEREKIVQEARYALRNEDFHTAYTSYRKASEISKKLVQFDKEEEFRLKSKALEDFYKIDQKYRKEIPS
;
A
#
# COMPACT_ATOMS: atom_id res chain seq x y z
N MET A 1 7.33 -9.03 -10.23
CA MET A 1 7.95 -8.49 -9.01
C MET A 1 8.23 -7.02 -9.28
N PRO A 2 8.23 -6.14 -8.26
CA PRO A 2 8.63 -4.76 -8.46
C PRO A 2 10.07 -4.71 -9.00
N ASN A 3 10.33 -3.79 -9.92
CA ASN A 3 11.66 -3.58 -10.53
C ASN A 3 12.59 -2.81 -9.59
N GLY A 4 12.02 -2.11 -8.60
CA GLY A 4 12.76 -1.34 -7.63
C GLY A 4 11.84 -0.54 -6.72
N CYS A 5 12.44 0.20 -5.80
CA CYS A 5 11.78 1.13 -4.91
C CYS A 5 12.57 2.43 -4.76
N PHE A 6 11.89 3.46 -4.27
CA PHE A 6 12.49 4.74 -3.93
C PHE A 6 11.86 5.31 -2.68
N VAL A 7 12.59 6.21 -2.02
CA VAL A 7 12.10 6.94 -0.85
C VAL A 7 12.34 8.44 -1.02
N VAL A 8 11.28 9.22 -0.80
CA VAL A 8 11.31 10.68 -0.73
C VAL A 8 10.93 11.12 0.66
N LEU A 9 11.81 11.86 1.33
CA LEU A 9 11.51 12.56 2.57
C LEU A 9 10.82 13.89 2.25
N LEU A 10 9.87 14.28 3.10
CA LEU A 10 9.18 15.57 3.07
C LEU A 10 9.59 16.42 4.28
N PRO A 11 10.74 17.12 4.24
CA PRO A 11 11.19 17.98 5.35
C PRO A 11 10.16 19.08 5.66
N THR A 12 10.18 19.61 6.88
CA THR A 12 9.31 20.75 7.23
C THR A 12 9.81 22.07 6.66
N ASP A 13 11.11 22.16 6.39
CA ASP A 13 11.80 23.43 6.13
C ASP A 13 12.35 23.53 4.69
N SER A 14 12.04 22.56 3.82
CA SER A 14 12.48 22.51 2.42
C SER A 14 11.54 21.65 1.57
N ASP A 15 11.59 21.76 0.24
CA ASP A 15 10.66 21.09 -0.69
C ASP A 15 10.59 19.57 -0.52
N TYR A 16 11.63 18.85 -0.92
CA TYR A 16 11.72 17.40 -0.77
C TYR A 16 13.18 16.95 -0.80
N LYS A 17 13.45 15.76 -0.25
CA LYS A 17 14.76 15.13 -0.36
C LYS A 17 14.57 13.69 -0.82
N VAL A 18 15.11 13.36 -1.99
CA VAL A 18 15.23 11.96 -2.39
C VAL A 18 16.27 11.30 -1.49
N MET A 19 15.86 10.29 -0.74
CA MET A 19 16.72 9.60 0.21
C MET A 19 17.58 8.54 -0.46
N GLY A 20 17.03 7.85 -1.46
CA GLY A 20 17.73 6.82 -2.22
C GLY A 20 16.82 6.01 -3.12
N TYR A 21 17.45 5.20 -3.96
CA TYR A 21 16.80 4.23 -4.83
C TYR A 21 17.36 2.83 -4.59
N TYR A 22 16.53 1.82 -4.83
CA TYR A 22 17.00 0.46 -4.96
C TYR A 22 16.33 -0.20 -6.15
N PHE A 23 17.10 -0.91 -6.97
CA PHE A 23 16.63 -1.54 -8.18
C PHE A 23 17.13 -2.99 -8.21
N LYS A 24 16.24 -3.93 -8.50
CA LYS A 24 16.54 -5.36 -8.40
C LYS A 24 17.58 -5.82 -9.43
N GLU A 25 17.54 -5.26 -10.63
CA GLU A 25 18.43 -5.64 -11.75
C GLU A 25 19.67 -4.75 -11.89
N GLY A 26 19.98 -3.92 -10.88
CA GLY A 26 21.12 -2.99 -10.91
C GLY A 26 20.71 -1.58 -11.33
N GLU A 27 21.53 -0.85 -12.09
CA GLU A 27 21.24 0.55 -12.40
C GLU A 27 19.99 0.72 -13.29
N SER A 28 19.12 1.66 -12.91
CA SER A 28 17.97 2.10 -13.71
C SER A 28 18.11 3.58 -14.05
N ARG A 29 17.51 4.00 -15.16
CA ARG A 29 17.41 5.41 -15.57
C ARG A 29 16.30 6.17 -14.84
N PHE A 30 15.49 5.48 -14.04
CA PHE A 30 14.40 6.09 -13.30
C PHE A 30 14.91 7.07 -12.25
N GLU A 31 14.35 8.28 -12.24
CA GLU A 31 14.68 9.33 -11.28
C GLU A 31 13.42 10.13 -10.88
N ILE A 32 13.34 10.48 -9.59
CA ILE A 32 12.37 11.44 -9.05
C ILE A 32 12.79 12.87 -9.44
N THR A 33 12.34 13.28 -10.62
CA THR A 33 12.40 14.67 -11.06
C THR A 33 11.43 15.56 -10.29
N ASN A 34 11.64 16.88 -10.32
CA ASN A 34 10.73 17.86 -9.70
C ASN A 34 9.28 17.70 -10.19
N ASP A 35 9.07 17.44 -11.49
CA ASP A 35 7.73 17.23 -12.06
C ASP A 35 7.08 15.96 -11.50
N LEU A 36 7.83 14.85 -11.47
CA LEU A 36 7.33 13.59 -10.93
C LEU A 36 7.01 13.71 -9.44
N PHE A 37 7.88 14.36 -8.66
CA PHE A 37 7.63 14.65 -7.26
C PHE A 37 6.37 15.48 -7.07
N LEU A 38 6.19 16.56 -7.84
CA LEU A 38 5.00 17.41 -7.73
C LEU A 38 3.73 16.62 -7.98
N ARG A 39 3.72 15.75 -9.00
CA ARG A 39 2.58 14.85 -9.28
C ARG A 39 2.31 13.89 -8.14
N LEU A 40 3.35 13.22 -7.61
CA LEU A 40 3.24 12.33 -6.46
C LEU A 40 2.67 13.07 -5.23
N ASN A 41 3.22 14.23 -4.90
CA ASN A 41 2.81 15.02 -3.74
C ASN A 41 1.37 15.53 -3.86
N LEU A 42 0.98 16.02 -5.04
CA LEU A 42 -0.40 16.45 -5.31
C LEU A 42 -1.38 15.28 -5.18
N ASP A 43 -1.05 14.12 -5.72
CA ASP A 43 -1.91 12.94 -5.61
C ASP A 43 -2.02 12.45 -4.16
N HIS A 44 -0.94 12.57 -3.38
CA HIS A 44 -0.88 12.20 -1.97
C HIS A 44 -1.55 13.22 -1.02
N SER A 45 -1.89 14.42 -1.50
CA SER A 45 -2.61 15.42 -0.70
C SER A 45 -3.98 14.96 -0.20
N LYS A 46 -4.58 13.96 -0.87
CA LYS A 46 -5.94 13.46 -0.57
C LYS A 46 -6.00 11.98 -0.22
N ASN A 47 -4.97 11.20 -0.57
CA ASN A 47 -5.00 9.75 -0.49
C ASN A 47 -3.64 9.20 -0.07
N ASP A 48 -3.69 8.15 0.74
CA ASP A 48 -2.46 7.55 1.26
C ASP A 48 -1.72 6.74 0.18
N TYR A 49 -2.46 6.11 -0.74
CA TYR A 49 -1.90 5.33 -1.86
C TYR A 49 -2.20 5.96 -3.22
N ASN A 50 -1.24 5.88 -4.14
CA ASN A 50 -1.36 6.38 -5.50
C ASN A 50 -0.71 5.45 -6.52
N LEU A 51 -1.26 5.44 -7.74
CA LEU A 51 -0.65 4.80 -8.89
C LEU A 51 -0.49 5.83 -10.00
N LEU A 52 0.77 6.12 -10.37
CA LEU A 52 1.12 6.93 -11.52
C LEU A 52 1.54 6.01 -12.68
N LYS A 53 0.79 6.07 -13.79
CA LYS A 53 1.19 5.43 -15.05
C LYS A 53 2.16 6.37 -15.79
N LEU A 54 3.43 5.98 -15.91
CA LEU A 54 4.45 6.64 -16.74
C LEU A 54 4.57 5.93 -18.08
N LYS A 55 5.38 6.45 -19.00
CA LYS A 55 5.56 5.85 -20.34
C LYS A 55 6.16 4.43 -20.29
N GLU A 56 7.12 4.22 -19.39
CA GLU A 56 7.89 2.96 -19.31
C GLU A 56 7.66 2.22 -17.98
N ASP A 57 7.16 2.92 -16.96
CA ASP A 57 7.00 2.39 -15.61
C ASP A 57 5.62 2.70 -15.02
N ARG A 58 5.16 1.86 -14.08
CA ARG A 58 4.05 2.19 -13.19
C ARG A 58 4.60 2.44 -11.79
N VAL A 59 4.38 3.63 -11.25
CA VAL A 59 4.80 3.97 -9.88
C VAL A 59 3.62 3.77 -8.94
N PHE A 60 3.71 2.79 -8.05
CA PHE A 60 2.76 2.63 -6.95
C PHE A 60 3.39 3.13 -5.66
N SER A 61 2.79 4.15 -5.04
CA SER A 61 3.38 4.85 -3.90
C SER A 61 2.45 4.96 -2.72
N TYR A 62 3.04 5.08 -1.53
CA TYR A 62 2.39 5.29 -0.25
C TYR A 62 3.02 6.48 0.47
N ILE A 63 2.18 7.36 1.04
CA ILE A 63 2.64 8.43 1.92
C ILE A 63 2.41 8.06 3.38
N TYR A 64 3.50 8.09 4.15
CA TYR A 64 3.50 7.89 5.58
C TYR A 64 3.70 9.23 6.30
N LYS A 65 2.81 9.52 7.25
CA LYS A 65 2.93 10.71 8.11
C LYS A 65 3.74 10.36 9.35
N LEU A 66 4.90 11.01 9.47
CA LEU A 66 5.81 10.81 10.59
C LEU A 66 5.18 11.28 11.91
N LYS A 67 5.56 10.63 12.99
CA LYS A 67 5.12 10.83 14.37
C LYS A 67 6.32 11.13 15.28
N GLY A 68 6.04 11.57 16.50
CA GLY A 68 7.05 11.75 17.54
C GLY A 68 8.13 12.80 17.21
N LYS A 69 9.39 12.47 17.48
CA LYS A 69 10.52 13.42 17.33
C LYS A 69 10.86 13.70 15.87
N LEU A 70 10.66 12.73 14.97
CA LEU A 70 10.94 12.86 13.53
C LEU A 70 9.96 13.84 12.86
N ALA A 71 8.71 13.86 13.32
CA ALA A 71 7.68 14.81 12.86
C ALA A 71 8.08 16.29 13.01
N ARG A 72 9.05 16.61 13.87
CA ARG A 72 9.57 17.99 14.05
C ARG A 72 10.53 18.43 12.93
N LYS A 73 11.03 17.48 12.13
CA LYS A 73 12.02 17.72 11.07
C LYS A 73 11.49 17.38 9.68
N ALA A 74 10.53 16.47 9.61
CA ALA A 74 9.88 16.07 8.37
C ALA A 74 8.41 15.75 8.63
N SER A 75 7.54 16.19 7.72
CA SER A 75 6.10 15.96 7.78
C SER A 75 5.71 14.53 7.41
N GLY A 76 6.52 13.87 6.59
CA GLY A 76 6.25 12.52 6.11
C GLY A 76 7.33 11.96 5.19
N ILE A 77 7.06 10.75 4.70
CA ILE A 77 7.88 10.03 3.74
C ILE A 77 6.95 9.49 2.64
N ILE A 78 7.34 9.62 1.39
CA ILE A 78 6.72 8.90 0.27
C ILE A 78 7.65 7.74 -0.08
N ILE A 79 7.12 6.52 0.00
CA ILE A 79 7.80 5.32 -0.51
C ILE A 79 7.08 4.83 -1.76
N GLY A 80 7.83 4.47 -2.79
CA GLY A 80 7.27 4.03 -4.06
C GLY A 80 7.91 2.76 -4.58
N LEU A 81 7.11 1.97 -5.30
CA LEU A 81 7.51 0.80 -6.06
C LEU A 81 7.39 1.07 -7.55
N LEU A 82 8.38 0.58 -8.29
CA LEU A 82 8.34 0.49 -9.74
C LEU A 82 7.76 -0.86 -10.12
N LEU A 83 6.58 -0.83 -10.75
CA LEU A 83 5.81 -2.00 -11.12
C LEU A 83 5.83 -2.19 -12.64
N THR A 84 5.85 -3.46 -13.07
CA THR A 84 5.54 -3.81 -14.46
C THR A 84 4.03 -3.84 -14.69
N GLU A 85 3.58 -3.92 -15.95
CA GLU A 85 2.14 -4.01 -16.27
C GLU A 85 1.47 -5.24 -15.65
N GLU A 86 2.21 -6.35 -15.53
CA GLU A 86 1.73 -7.60 -14.94
C GLU A 86 1.55 -7.55 -13.41
N ASN A 87 2.08 -6.52 -12.75
CA ASN A 87 2.00 -6.42 -11.29
C ASN A 87 0.70 -5.72 -10.86
N GLU A 88 -0.05 -6.38 -9.98
CA GLU A 88 -1.25 -5.83 -9.35
C GLU A 88 -0.86 -4.98 -8.13
N PRO A 89 -1.11 -3.66 -8.13
CA PRO A 89 -0.71 -2.76 -7.02
C PRO A 89 -1.31 -3.15 -5.67
N GLU A 90 -2.55 -3.67 -5.68
CA GLU A 90 -3.27 -4.18 -4.51
C GLU A 90 -2.44 -5.15 -3.66
N LYS A 91 -1.59 -5.97 -4.30
CA LYS A 91 -0.74 -6.97 -3.62
C LYS A 91 0.36 -6.36 -2.76
N PHE A 92 0.77 -5.12 -3.06
CA PHE A 92 1.89 -4.42 -2.41
C PHE A 92 1.47 -3.37 -1.39
N ARG A 93 0.16 -3.21 -1.17
CA ARG A 93 -0.40 -2.19 -0.28
C ARG A 93 0.15 -2.32 1.15
N SER A 94 0.02 -3.51 1.75
CA SER A 94 0.50 -3.79 3.10
C SER A 94 2.02 -3.62 3.20
N SER A 95 2.75 -4.23 2.28
CA SER A 95 4.21 -4.14 2.14
C SER A 95 4.74 -2.71 2.10
N LEU A 96 4.13 -1.83 1.29
CA LEU A 96 4.53 -0.43 1.21
C LEU A 96 4.34 0.33 2.52
N LYS A 97 3.25 0.04 3.23
CA LYS A 97 2.96 0.65 4.52
C LYS A 97 3.96 0.20 5.59
N GLU A 98 4.21 -1.11 5.69
CA GLU A 98 5.19 -1.67 6.61
C GLU A 98 6.60 -1.16 6.35
N ALA A 99 7.00 -1.11 5.08
CA ALA A 99 8.29 -0.55 4.71
C ALA A 99 8.42 0.93 5.12
N ALA A 100 7.34 1.72 5.02
CA ALA A 100 7.35 3.09 5.49
C ALA A 100 7.40 3.20 7.02
N GLU A 101 6.73 2.31 7.75
CA GLU A 101 6.78 2.22 9.21
C GLU A 101 8.18 1.79 9.70
N ALA A 102 8.83 0.85 9.00
CA ALA A 102 10.20 0.44 9.28
C ALA A 102 11.17 1.62 9.18
N LEU A 103 10.99 2.53 8.21
CA LEU A 103 11.80 3.73 8.05
C LEU A 103 11.67 4.75 9.20
N GLU A 104 10.58 4.69 9.98
CA GLU A 104 10.39 5.55 11.15
C GLU A 104 11.14 5.04 12.40
N MET A 105 11.69 3.81 12.38
CA MET A 105 12.35 3.26 13.57
C MET A 105 13.45 4.19 14.10
N PRO A 106 13.41 4.58 15.40
CA PRO A 106 14.36 5.55 15.95
C PRO A 106 15.83 5.18 15.80
N SER A 107 16.13 3.89 15.73
CA SER A 107 17.48 3.33 15.51
C SER A 107 18.06 3.67 14.13
N LEU A 108 17.21 3.90 13.12
CA LEU A 108 17.66 4.16 11.74
C LEU A 108 18.12 5.59 11.50
N ASN A 109 17.61 6.59 12.25
CA ASN A 109 17.98 8.01 12.13
C ASN A 109 18.16 8.48 10.66
N ILE A 110 17.15 8.23 9.82
CA ILE A 110 17.24 8.39 8.37
C ILE A 110 17.66 9.80 7.91
N ILE A 111 17.34 10.84 8.69
CA ILE A 111 17.59 12.25 8.34
C ILE A 111 19.09 12.56 8.21
N GLY A 112 19.92 11.92 9.02
CA GLY A 112 21.36 12.17 9.07
C GLY A 112 22.19 11.33 8.11
N LYS A 113 21.58 10.42 7.36
CA LYS A 113 22.29 9.49 6.48
C LYS A 113 22.63 10.09 5.13
N SER A 114 23.80 9.72 4.62
CA SER A 114 24.15 9.91 3.20
C SER A 114 23.25 9.06 2.30
N LYS A 115 23.24 9.37 1.00
CA LYS A 115 22.43 8.64 0.03
C LYS A 115 22.87 7.17 -0.04
N GLU A 116 24.17 6.92 -0.08
CA GLU A 116 24.77 5.60 -0.21
C GLU A 116 24.47 4.71 1.02
N GLU A 117 24.56 5.28 2.23
CA GLU A 117 24.17 4.58 3.47
C GLU A 117 22.68 4.27 3.51
N PHE A 118 21.85 5.18 3.01
CA PHE A 118 20.41 4.99 2.96
C PHE A 118 20.01 3.94 1.91
N GLU A 119 20.66 3.90 0.75
CA GLU A 119 20.39 2.90 -0.29
C GLU A 119 20.72 1.48 0.17
N THR A 120 21.72 1.31 1.04
CA THR A 120 21.99 0.02 1.69
C THR A 120 20.83 -0.40 2.60
N ILE A 121 20.31 0.52 3.40
CA ILE A 121 19.14 0.26 4.26
C ILE A 121 17.89 0.00 3.43
N LEU A 122 17.70 0.76 2.34
CA LEU A 122 16.56 0.61 1.46
C LEU A 122 16.57 -0.75 0.76
N LYS A 123 17.75 -1.27 0.43
CA LYS A 123 17.92 -2.64 -0.08
C LYS A 123 17.45 -3.67 0.94
N ASP A 124 17.83 -3.52 2.21
CA ASP A 124 17.38 -4.44 3.27
C ASP A 124 15.85 -4.37 3.45
N ILE A 125 15.30 -3.16 3.53
CA ILE A 125 13.84 -2.92 3.58
C ILE A 125 13.12 -3.50 2.36
N TYR A 126 13.75 -3.43 1.19
CA TYR A 126 13.17 -4.00 -0.01
C TYR A 126 13.02 -5.52 0.11
N PHE A 127 14.06 -6.22 0.55
CA PHE A 127 14.01 -7.66 0.73
C PHE A 127 13.12 -8.10 1.90
N GLU A 128 13.11 -7.33 2.99
CA GLU A 128 12.33 -7.67 4.18
C GLU A 128 10.84 -7.39 4.03
N HIS A 129 10.46 -6.28 3.37
CA HIS A 129 9.07 -5.79 3.39
C HIS A 129 8.42 -5.66 2.01
N LEU A 130 9.19 -5.29 0.99
CA LEU A 130 8.65 -4.96 -0.34
C LEU A 130 8.68 -6.12 -1.33
N GLU A 131 9.46 -7.15 -1.04
CA GLU A 131 9.38 -8.42 -1.76
C GLU A 131 8.00 -9.05 -1.49
N PRO A 132 7.35 -9.64 -2.52
CA PRO A 132 6.01 -10.19 -2.35
C PRO A 132 5.92 -11.15 -1.16
N LEU A 133 4.94 -10.93 -0.29
CA LEU A 133 4.64 -11.82 0.85
C LEU A 133 4.53 -13.29 0.44
N ILE A 134 4.21 -13.60 -0.82
CA ILE A 134 4.13 -14.99 -1.30
C ILE A 134 5.47 -15.74 -1.24
N ASP A 135 6.59 -15.03 -1.32
CA ASP A 135 7.93 -15.62 -1.25
C ASP A 135 8.36 -15.77 0.22
N ILE A 136 8.00 -14.79 1.07
CA ILE A 136 8.27 -14.78 2.51
C ILE A 136 7.39 -15.81 3.26
N LEU A 137 6.16 -16.01 2.80
CA LEU A 137 5.18 -16.93 3.40
C LEU A 137 5.35 -18.39 2.94
N GLN A 138 6.42 -18.72 2.21
CA GLN A 138 6.73 -20.12 1.93
C GLN A 138 7.05 -20.85 3.25
N PRO A 139 6.58 -22.10 3.44
CA PRO A 139 6.76 -22.81 4.71
C PRO A 139 8.22 -22.87 5.18
N GLU A 140 9.17 -23.13 4.28
CA GLU A 140 10.59 -23.18 4.63
C GLU A 140 11.19 -21.80 4.97
N ALA A 141 10.73 -20.73 4.31
CA ALA A 141 11.16 -19.36 4.63
C ALA A 141 10.68 -18.95 6.03
N LEU A 142 9.40 -19.21 6.35
CA LEU A 142 8.82 -18.99 7.67
C LEU A 142 9.55 -19.78 8.75
N LYS A 143 9.77 -21.07 8.50
CA LYS A 143 10.51 -21.94 9.42
C LYS A 143 11.92 -21.42 9.69
N ASN A 144 12.66 -21.01 8.66
CA ASN A 144 14.00 -20.47 8.80
C ASN A 144 14.01 -19.14 9.58
N ASN A 145 13.02 -18.27 9.36
CA ASN A 145 12.87 -17.03 10.10
C ASN A 145 12.66 -17.29 11.60
N ILE A 146 11.71 -18.17 11.94
CA ILE A 146 11.45 -18.56 13.34
C ILE A 146 12.68 -19.23 13.97
N ILE A 147 13.40 -20.10 13.24
CA ILE A 147 14.67 -20.68 13.71
C ILE A 147 15.71 -19.59 14.01
N ASN A 148 15.81 -18.56 13.18
CA ASN A 148 16.75 -17.47 13.44
C ASN A 148 16.36 -16.66 14.68
N ILE A 149 15.07 -16.35 14.87
CA ILE A 149 14.57 -15.69 16.08
C ILE A 149 14.92 -16.53 17.32
N THR A 150 14.67 -17.84 17.28
CA THR A 150 14.93 -18.73 18.41
C THR A 150 16.43 -18.85 18.75
N LYS A 151 17.35 -18.81 17.76
CA LYS A 151 18.81 -18.81 18.02
C LYS A 151 19.24 -17.68 18.96
N PHE A 152 18.73 -16.45 18.73
CA PHE A 152 19.04 -15.31 19.60
C PHE A 152 18.45 -15.49 21.01
N MET A 153 17.24 -16.03 21.10
CA MET A 153 16.55 -16.27 22.39
C MET A 153 17.18 -17.40 23.21
N LEU A 154 17.77 -18.42 22.56
CA LEU A 154 18.44 -19.53 23.22
C LEU A 154 19.71 -19.08 23.97
N SER A 155 20.42 -18.06 23.46
CA SER A 155 21.54 -17.43 24.16
C SER A 155 21.13 -16.54 25.33
N GLY A 156 19.83 -16.22 25.47
CA GLY A 156 19.28 -15.37 26.50
C GLY A 156 19.11 -16.03 27.87
N GLY A 157 18.39 -15.35 28.75
CA GLY A 157 18.00 -15.78 30.08
C GLY A 157 16.91 -16.86 30.10
N LYS A 158 16.57 -17.35 31.29
CA LYS A 158 15.65 -18.49 31.48
C LYS A 158 14.27 -18.31 30.83
N LYS A 159 13.75 -17.07 30.78
CA LYS A 159 12.46 -16.76 30.15
C LYS A 159 12.53 -16.86 28.63
N GLU A 160 13.56 -16.27 28.02
CA GLU A 160 13.76 -16.26 26.57
C GLU A 160 13.98 -17.68 26.04
N ARG A 161 14.75 -18.51 26.76
CA ARG A 161 14.92 -19.94 26.40
C ARG A 161 13.60 -20.71 26.40
N LYS A 162 12.69 -20.42 27.32
CA LYS A 162 11.38 -21.08 27.36
C LYS A 162 10.52 -20.69 26.16
N ILE A 163 10.55 -19.41 25.77
CA ILE A 163 9.86 -18.92 24.56
C ILE A 163 10.48 -19.58 23.32
N ALA A 164 11.80 -19.68 23.24
CA ALA A 164 12.47 -20.31 22.12
C ALA A 164 12.08 -21.80 21.96
N GLN A 165 11.99 -22.54 23.06
CA GLN A 165 11.56 -23.93 23.05
C GLN A 165 10.09 -24.09 22.62
N ASP A 166 9.21 -23.20 23.08
CA ASP A 166 7.81 -23.18 22.67
C ASP A 166 7.67 -22.93 21.15
N LEU A 167 8.41 -21.94 20.63
CA LEU A 167 8.44 -21.63 19.20
C LEU A 167 8.94 -22.81 18.34
N LEU A 168 9.98 -23.51 18.80
CA LEU A 168 10.45 -24.73 18.11
C LEU A 168 9.38 -25.83 18.13
N GLY A 169 8.67 -26.01 19.25
CA GLY A 169 7.54 -26.94 19.32
C GLY A 169 6.40 -26.57 18.36
N LYS A 170 6.09 -25.29 18.20
CA LYS A 170 5.10 -24.81 17.22
C LYS A 170 5.53 -25.08 15.77
N ILE A 171 6.83 -24.97 15.47
CA ILE A 171 7.38 -25.38 14.18
C ILE A 171 7.15 -26.88 13.96
N GLU A 172 7.48 -27.73 14.94
CA GLU A 172 7.28 -29.18 14.84
C GLU A 172 5.79 -29.55 14.66
N ASN A 173 4.88 -28.77 15.27
CA ASN A 173 3.43 -28.90 15.10
C ASN A 173 2.89 -28.34 13.76
N GLY A 174 3.77 -27.87 12.88
CA GLY A 174 3.43 -27.41 11.53
C GLY A 174 2.71 -26.06 11.48
N GLU A 175 2.83 -25.21 12.51
CA GLU A 175 2.12 -23.92 12.53
C GLU A 175 2.58 -22.97 11.42
N HIS A 176 3.87 -22.97 11.08
CA HIS A 176 4.42 -22.24 9.94
C HIS A 176 3.76 -22.63 8.61
N THR A 177 3.46 -23.93 8.40
CA THR A 177 2.73 -24.42 7.23
C THR A 177 1.28 -23.93 7.24
N LYS A 178 0.62 -23.92 8.41
CA LYS A 178 -0.76 -23.42 8.55
C LYS A 178 -0.87 -21.95 8.15
N VAL A 179 0.12 -21.11 8.48
CA VAL A 179 0.16 -19.70 8.04
C VAL A 179 0.17 -19.62 6.50
N SER A 180 1.06 -20.37 5.85
CA SER A 180 1.14 -20.45 4.39
C SER A 180 -0.17 -20.91 3.74
N ASP A 181 -0.79 -21.96 4.29
CA ASP A 181 -2.03 -22.54 3.74
C ASP A 181 -3.22 -21.58 3.90
N LEU A 182 -3.33 -20.91 5.05
CA LEU A 182 -4.35 -19.88 5.28
C LEU A 182 -4.16 -18.69 4.35
N TYR A 183 -2.93 -18.25 4.12
CA TYR A 183 -2.63 -17.19 3.15
C TYR A 183 -3.05 -17.59 1.72
N ARG A 184 -2.68 -18.80 1.27
CA ARG A 184 -3.10 -19.30 -0.06
C ARG A 184 -4.62 -19.41 -0.18
N THR A 185 -5.28 -19.84 0.90
CA THR A 185 -6.75 -19.88 0.96
C THR A 185 -7.35 -18.49 0.84
N ALA A 186 -6.77 -17.50 1.52
CA ALA A 186 -7.22 -16.12 1.45
C ALA A 186 -7.06 -15.53 0.04
N GLU A 187 -5.89 -15.70 -0.58
CA GLU A 187 -5.62 -15.26 -1.96
C GLU A 187 -6.57 -15.92 -2.97
N SER A 188 -6.87 -17.20 -2.80
CA SER A 188 -7.88 -17.91 -3.62
C SER A 188 -9.28 -17.35 -3.40
N ALA A 189 -9.67 -17.10 -2.15
CA ALA A 189 -10.96 -16.50 -1.82
C ALA A 189 -11.13 -15.08 -2.39
N ILE A 190 -10.07 -14.26 -2.42
CA ILE A 190 -10.08 -12.94 -3.09
C ILE A 190 -10.39 -13.10 -4.58
N LYS A 191 -9.73 -14.03 -5.28
CA LYS A 191 -9.99 -14.29 -6.70
C LYS A 191 -11.42 -14.76 -6.97
N SER A 192 -11.99 -15.52 -6.04
CA SER A 192 -13.38 -15.96 -6.10
C SER A 192 -14.39 -14.92 -5.58
N LEU A 193 -13.95 -13.71 -5.23
CA LEU A 193 -14.77 -12.64 -4.64
C LEU A 193 -15.43 -13.01 -3.30
N GLU A 194 -14.91 -14.05 -2.62
CA GLU A 194 -15.33 -14.53 -1.30
C GLU A 194 -14.65 -13.70 -0.18
N TYR A 195 -14.84 -12.37 -0.19
CA TYR A 195 -14.09 -11.43 0.64
C TYR A 195 -14.17 -11.67 2.16
N GLU A 196 -15.32 -12.13 2.66
CA GLU A 196 -15.47 -12.43 4.09
C GLU A 196 -14.63 -13.64 4.51
N LYS A 197 -14.54 -14.65 3.63
CA LYS A 197 -13.68 -15.82 3.84
C LYS A 197 -12.21 -15.42 3.74
N ALA A 198 -11.84 -14.61 2.75
CA ALA A 198 -10.49 -14.06 2.66
C ALA A 198 -10.09 -13.30 3.94
N ALA A 199 -10.95 -12.42 4.42
CA ALA A 199 -10.74 -11.67 5.66
C ALA A 199 -10.52 -12.60 6.88
N LYS A 200 -11.36 -13.64 7.03
CA LYS A 200 -11.22 -14.63 8.11
C LYS A 200 -9.89 -15.40 8.01
N SER A 201 -9.53 -15.85 6.81
CA SER A 201 -8.28 -16.59 6.57
C SER A 201 -7.05 -15.72 6.84
N TYR A 202 -7.02 -14.47 6.37
CA TYR A 202 -5.92 -13.54 6.66
C TYR A 202 -5.80 -13.25 8.16
N LYS A 203 -6.91 -12.95 8.85
CA LYS A 203 -6.88 -12.69 10.31
C LYS A 203 -6.38 -13.90 11.08
N ARG A 204 -6.82 -15.12 10.72
CA ARG A 204 -6.34 -16.33 11.37
C ARG A 204 -4.86 -16.59 11.09
N ALA A 205 -4.39 -16.30 9.88
CA ALA A 205 -2.98 -16.37 9.55
C ALA A 205 -2.17 -15.35 10.37
N ALA A 206 -2.69 -14.14 10.54
CA ALA A 206 -2.08 -13.08 11.35
C ALA A 206 -1.96 -13.50 12.83
N GLU A 207 -3.02 -14.06 13.43
CA GLU A 207 -3.00 -14.56 14.81
C GLU A 207 -1.89 -15.60 15.03
N ILE A 208 -1.77 -16.56 14.09
CA ILE A 208 -0.72 -17.59 14.17
C ILE A 208 0.67 -16.95 13.95
N ALA A 209 0.79 -15.96 13.07
CA ALA A 209 2.03 -15.23 12.86
C ALA A 209 2.47 -14.44 14.12
N GLU A 210 1.55 -13.78 14.84
CA GLU A 210 1.83 -13.13 16.13
C GLU A 210 2.32 -14.16 17.17
N GLU A 211 1.66 -15.32 17.21
CA GLU A 211 2.02 -16.44 18.07
C GLU A 211 3.41 -17.04 17.76
N LEU A 212 3.91 -16.85 16.54
CA LEU A 212 5.23 -17.25 16.06
C LEU A 212 6.27 -16.12 16.12
N TYR A 213 5.92 -14.96 16.71
CA TYR A 213 6.78 -13.79 16.89
C TYR A 213 7.28 -13.16 15.57
N ILE A 214 6.57 -13.37 14.46
CA ILE A 214 6.83 -12.74 13.15
C ILE A 214 5.87 -11.56 12.94
N MET A 215 6.13 -10.48 13.69
CA MET A 215 5.20 -9.35 13.88
C MET A 215 4.95 -8.51 12.62
N ASP A 216 5.96 -8.40 11.75
CA ASP A 216 5.88 -7.78 10.43
C ASP A 216 4.87 -8.51 9.55
N ILE A 217 5.02 -9.83 9.43
CA ILE A 217 4.11 -10.70 8.67
C ILE A 217 2.70 -10.64 9.26
N ALA A 218 2.58 -10.68 10.58
CA ALA A 218 1.30 -10.56 11.28
C ALA A 218 0.59 -9.24 10.96
N ALA A 219 1.30 -8.11 11.03
CA ALA A 219 0.76 -6.79 10.70
C ALA A 219 0.26 -6.75 9.24
N SER A 220 1.04 -7.33 8.32
CA SER A 220 0.69 -7.43 6.91
C SER A 220 -0.58 -8.22 6.64
N LEU A 221 -0.67 -9.40 7.23
CA LEU A 221 -1.83 -10.27 7.12
C LEU A 221 -3.06 -9.62 7.76
N LYS A 222 -2.90 -8.89 8.87
CA LYS A 222 -3.99 -8.15 9.50
C LYS A 222 -4.51 -7.03 8.62
N GLU A 223 -3.64 -6.23 8.01
CA GLU A 223 -4.03 -5.16 7.07
C GLU A 223 -4.78 -5.74 5.87
N LYS A 224 -4.27 -6.83 5.26
CA LYS A 224 -4.96 -7.55 4.18
C LYS A 224 -6.34 -8.04 4.61
N GLY A 225 -6.45 -8.57 5.83
CA GLY A 225 -7.72 -9.02 6.40
C GLY A 225 -8.72 -7.89 6.62
N GLU A 226 -8.28 -6.76 7.15
CA GLU A 226 -9.08 -5.54 7.34
C GLU A 226 -9.54 -4.95 6.00
N PHE A 227 -8.63 -4.86 5.02
CA PHE A 227 -8.96 -4.38 3.69
C PHE A 227 -9.98 -5.28 3.01
N SER A 228 -9.77 -6.61 3.04
CA SER A 228 -10.70 -7.60 2.47
C SER A 228 -12.12 -7.44 3.06
N GLN A 229 -12.21 -7.16 4.36
CA GLN A 229 -13.49 -6.97 5.04
C GLN A 229 -14.24 -5.72 4.56
N GLN A 230 -13.52 -4.66 4.16
CA GLN A 230 -14.10 -3.38 3.72
C GLN A 230 -14.57 -3.40 2.25
N ILE A 231 -13.99 -4.28 1.41
CA ILE A 231 -14.27 -4.32 -0.03
C ILE A 231 -15.77 -4.43 -0.35
N PRO A 232 -16.57 -5.33 0.27
CA PRO A 232 -17.98 -5.47 -0.08
C PRO A 232 -18.82 -4.21 0.17
N GLU A 233 -18.57 -3.52 1.29
CA GLU A 233 -19.30 -2.32 1.66
C GLU A 233 -18.97 -1.16 0.72
N LEU A 234 -17.67 -0.90 0.52
CA LEU A 234 -17.19 0.14 -0.40
C LEU A 234 -17.65 -0.13 -1.84
N SER A 235 -17.68 -1.40 -2.27
CA SER A 235 -18.17 -1.78 -3.60
C SER A 235 -19.65 -1.46 -3.78
N LYS A 236 -20.49 -1.80 -2.79
CA LYS A 236 -21.92 -1.47 -2.80
C LYS A 236 -22.17 0.03 -2.77
N GLU A 237 -21.44 0.76 -1.94
CA GLU A 237 -21.53 2.22 -1.87
C GLU A 237 -21.21 2.85 -3.22
N ARG A 238 -20.10 2.44 -3.84
CA ARG A 238 -19.71 2.90 -5.18
C ARG A 238 -20.78 2.60 -6.22
N GLU A 239 -21.32 1.37 -6.24
CA GLU A 239 -22.35 0.99 -7.20
C GLU A 239 -23.61 1.85 -7.07
N LYS A 240 -24.04 2.13 -5.84
CA LYS A 240 -25.16 3.04 -5.57
C LYS A 240 -24.89 4.45 -6.12
N ILE A 241 -23.71 5.01 -5.83
CA ILE A 241 -23.30 6.34 -6.32
C ILE A 241 -23.23 6.38 -7.85
N VAL A 242 -22.77 5.30 -8.49
CA VAL A 242 -22.74 5.20 -9.96
C VAL A 242 -24.16 5.16 -10.53
N GLN A 243 -25.11 4.48 -9.87
CA GLN A 243 -26.53 4.52 -10.29
C GLN A 243 -27.13 5.91 -10.13
N GLU A 244 -26.84 6.61 -9.04
CA GLU A 244 -27.23 8.02 -8.83
C GLU A 244 -26.68 8.91 -9.94
N ALA A 245 -25.40 8.75 -10.31
CA ALA A 245 -24.79 9.50 -11.40
C ALA A 245 -25.47 9.23 -12.75
N ARG A 246 -25.82 7.97 -13.04
CA ARG A 246 -26.55 7.60 -14.27
C ARG A 246 -27.97 8.15 -14.29
N TYR A 247 -28.67 8.14 -13.16
CA TYR A 247 -30.01 8.72 -13.05
C TYR A 247 -29.98 10.23 -13.25
N ALA A 248 -29.05 10.94 -12.61
CA ALA A 248 -28.85 12.37 -12.79
C ALA A 248 -28.55 12.72 -14.26
N LEU A 249 -27.67 11.95 -14.90
CA LEU A 249 -27.33 12.14 -16.31
C LEU A 249 -28.54 11.98 -17.25
N ARG A 250 -29.43 11.01 -16.98
CA ARG A 250 -30.67 10.83 -17.75
C ARG A 250 -31.65 11.99 -17.62
N ASN A 251 -31.59 12.71 -16.50
CA ASN A 251 -32.42 13.88 -16.23
C ASN A 251 -31.69 15.20 -16.51
N GLU A 252 -30.58 15.16 -17.25
CA GLU A 252 -29.75 16.33 -17.60
C GLU A 252 -29.23 17.13 -16.40
N ASP A 253 -29.22 16.53 -15.20
CA ASP A 253 -28.58 17.09 -14.02
C ASP A 253 -27.08 16.80 -14.04
N PHE A 254 -26.36 17.58 -14.84
CA PHE A 254 -24.91 17.44 -15.00
C PHE A 254 -24.15 17.70 -13.70
N HIS A 255 -24.66 18.56 -12.81
CA HIS A 255 -24.01 18.86 -11.53
C HIS A 255 -23.98 17.64 -10.62
N THR A 256 -25.13 17.02 -10.40
CA THR A 256 -25.23 15.82 -9.59
C THR A 256 -24.49 14.66 -10.25
N ALA A 257 -24.54 14.54 -11.58
CA ALA A 257 -23.82 13.50 -12.28
C ALA A 257 -22.30 13.59 -12.10
N TYR A 258 -21.70 14.77 -12.30
CA TYR A 258 -20.23 14.90 -12.16
C TYR A 258 -19.76 14.75 -10.72
N THR A 259 -20.52 15.27 -9.74
CA THR A 259 -20.18 15.14 -8.32
C THR A 259 -20.27 13.69 -7.84
N SER A 260 -21.27 12.94 -8.30
CA SER A 260 -21.40 11.51 -8.01
C SER A 260 -20.29 10.68 -8.66
N TYR A 261 -19.95 10.91 -9.94
CA TYR A 261 -18.79 10.24 -10.55
C TYR A 261 -17.47 10.58 -9.86
N ARG A 262 -17.30 11.81 -9.36
CA ARG A 262 -16.13 12.18 -8.55
C ARG A 262 -16.05 11.33 -7.28
N LYS A 263 -17.17 11.18 -6.55
CA LYS A 263 -17.23 10.32 -5.36
C LYS A 263 -16.94 8.85 -5.69
N ALA A 264 -17.48 8.32 -6.80
CA ALA A 264 -17.19 6.96 -7.25
C ALA A 264 -15.71 6.74 -7.59
N SER A 265 -15.04 7.78 -8.12
CA SER A 265 -13.59 7.80 -8.34
C SER A 265 -12.83 7.64 -7.03
N GLU A 266 -13.14 8.47 -6.03
CA GLU A 266 -12.47 8.43 -4.71
C GLU A 266 -12.67 7.06 -4.02
N ILE A 267 -13.86 6.46 -4.11
CA ILE A 267 -14.08 5.10 -3.57
C ILE A 267 -13.27 4.05 -4.34
N SER A 268 -13.20 4.14 -5.67
CA SER A 268 -12.39 3.22 -6.48
C SER A 268 -10.90 3.35 -6.14
N LYS A 269 -10.44 4.55 -5.79
CA LYS A 269 -9.09 4.80 -5.31
C LYS A 269 -8.82 4.15 -3.95
N LYS A 270 -9.76 4.24 -3.00
CA LYS A 270 -9.68 3.52 -1.70
C LYS A 270 -9.64 2.01 -1.85
N LEU A 271 -10.37 1.50 -2.85
CA LEU A 271 -10.37 0.10 -3.26
C LEU A 271 -9.12 -0.29 -4.07
N VAL A 272 -8.23 0.67 -4.39
CA VAL A 272 -7.02 0.45 -5.20
C VAL A 272 -7.34 -0.07 -6.63
N GLN A 273 -8.59 0.13 -7.07
CA GLN A 273 -9.09 -0.22 -8.41
C GLN A 273 -8.87 0.94 -9.37
N PHE A 274 -7.60 1.18 -9.72
CA PHE A 274 -7.18 2.38 -10.46
C PHE A 274 -7.77 2.51 -11.87
N ASP A 275 -8.10 1.41 -12.55
CA ASP A 275 -8.76 1.50 -13.87
C ASP A 275 -10.21 2.01 -13.73
N LYS A 276 -10.89 1.64 -12.65
CA LYS A 276 -12.23 2.17 -12.31
C LYS A 276 -12.16 3.61 -11.82
N GLU A 277 -11.15 3.94 -11.02
CA GLU A 277 -10.84 5.31 -10.63
C GLU A 277 -10.69 6.19 -11.88
N GLU A 278 -9.83 5.79 -12.81
CA GLU A 278 -9.56 6.53 -14.04
C GLU A 278 -10.83 6.69 -14.88
N GLU A 279 -11.62 5.63 -15.06
CA GLU A 279 -12.91 5.66 -15.75
C GLU A 279 -13.85 6.72 -15.15
N PHE A 280 -14.04 6.71 -13.83
CA PHE A 280 -14.97 7.62 -13.16
C PHE A 280 -14.44 9.05 -13.08
N ARG A 281 -13.13 9.23 -12.91
CA ARG A 281 -12.48 10.55 -12.96
C ARG A 281 -12.68 11.23 -14.30
N LEU A 282 -12.49 10.50 -15.41
CA LEU A 282 -12.69 11.03 -16.76
C LEU A 282 -14.15 11.39 -17.02
N LYS A 283 -15.10 10.54 -16.61
CA LYS A 283 -16.54 10.85 -16.68
C LYS A 283 -16.90 12.09 -15.89
N SER A 284 -16.41 12.20 -14.66
CA SER A 284 -16.61 13.38 -13.82
C SER A 284 -16.09 14.65 -14.50
N LYS A 285 -14.85 14.63 -14.99
CA LYS A 285 -14.23 15.78 -15.67
C LYS A 285 -15.04 16.23 -16.89
N ALA A 286 -15.44 15.30 -17.76
CA ALA A 286 -16.22 15.62 -18.94
C ALA A 286 -17.56 16.30 -18.58
N LEU A 287 -18.26 15.80 -17.56
CA LEU A 287 -19.54 16.34 -17.11
C LEU A 287 -19.40 17.68 -16.39
N GLU A 288 -18.30 17.89 -15.67
CA GLU A 288 -17.98 19.19 -15.08
C GLU A 288 -17.79 20.27 -16.16
N ASP A 289 -17.13 19.92 -17.27
CA ASP A 289 -16.94 20.83 -18.41
C ASP A 289 -18.28 21.17 -19.07
N PHE A 290 -19.16 20.19 -19.29
CA PHE A 290 -20.54 20.43 -19.77
C PHE A 290 -21.32 21.35 -18.85
N TYR A 291 -21.27 21.11 -17.53
CA TYR A 291 -21.96 21.95 -16.54
C TYR A 291 -21.47 23.40 -16.56
N LYS A 292 -20.15 23.60 -16.66
CA LYS A 292 -19.56 24.96 -16.76
C LYS A 292 -20.01 25.69 -18.02
N ILE A 293 -20.14 24.98 -19.14
CA ILE A 293 -20.63 25.54 -20.41
C ILE A 293 -22.12 25.89 -20.31
N ASP A 294 -22.96 24.99 -19.79
CA ASP A 294 -24.39 25.23 -19.59
C ASP A 294 -24.64 26.45 -18.68
N GLN A 295 -23.87 26.58 -17.59
CA GLN A 295 -23.91 27.76 -16.72
C GLN A 295 -23.57 29.08 -17.43
N LYS A 296 -22.64 29.06 -18.39
CA LYS A 296 -22.28 30.27 -19.17
C LYS A 296 -23.42 30.67 -20.09
N TYR A 297 -23.99 29.72 -20.84
CA TYR A 297 -25.11 30.00 -21.75
C TYR A 297 -26.37 30.45 -21.00
N ARG A 298 -26.67 29.89 -19.82
CA ARG A 298 -27.80 30.35 -19.00
C ARG A 298 -27.64 31.77 -18.45
N LYS A 299 -26.41 32.28 -18.32
CA LYS A 299 -26.13 33.67 -17.88
C LYS A 299 -26.16 34.68 -19.03
N GLU A 300 -26.07 34.23 -20.27
CA GLU A 300 -26.00 35.07 -21.47
C GLU A 300 -27.35 35.28 -22.17
N ILE A 301 -28.43 34.66 -21.67
CA ILE A 301 -29.80 34.94 -22.14
C ILE A 301 -30.38 36.04 -21.24
N PRO A 302 -30.51 37.29 -21.71
CA PRO A 302 -31.26 38.31 -20.99
C PRO A 302 -32.75 37.98 -21.13
N SER A 303 -33.44 37.93 -19.99
CA SER A 303 -34.90 38.00 -19.89
C SER A 303 -35.45 39.29 -20.50
#